data_AF-A0A3M1E9E5-F1
#
_entry.id   AF-A0A3M1E9E5-F1
#
_cell.length_a   1.000
_cell.length_b   1.000
_cell.length_c   1.000
_cell.angle_alpha   90.00
_cell.angle_beta   90.00
_cell.angle_gamma   90.00
#
_symmetry.space_group_name_H-M   'P 1'
#
loop_
_entity.id
_entity.type
_entity.pdbx_description
1 polymer ?
#
loop_
_entity_poly.entity_id
_entity_poly.type
_entity_poly.pdbx_seq_one_letter_code
_entity_poly.pdbx_strand_id
1 'polypeptide(L)' 'MKTCSVCGAPFRETEVPADPAAEMGAFLAREVYHDEGRVCLTCLANRGRLALMYMRDYD' A
#
# COMPACT_ATOMS: atom_id res chain seq x y z
N MET A 1 14.38 -3.23 -9.35
CA MET A 1 14.29 -2.42 -8.11
C MET A 1 13.69 -1.07 -8.46
N LYS A 2 12.78 -0.57 -7.63
CA LYS A 2 12.12 0.74 -7.79
C LYS A 2 12.32 1.58 -6.54
N THR A 3 12.03 2.87 -6.64
CA THR A 3 12.04 3.81 -5.51
C THR A 3 10.61 4.12 -5.10
N CYS A 4 10.29 3.97 -3.82
CA CYS A 4 8.96 4.25 -3.30
C CYS A 4 8.63 5.74 -3.47
N SER A 5 7.49 6.06 -4.08
CA SER A 5 7.03 7.45 -4.27
C SER A 5 6.68 8.16 -2.97
N VAL A 6 6.45 7.42 -1.87
CA VAL A 6 6.05 7.97 -0.57
C VAL A 6 7.25 8.20 0.34
N CYS A 7 8.10 7.19 0.54
CA CYS A 7 9.20 7.26 1.50
C CYS A 7 10.60 7.33 0.87
N GLY A 8 10.71 7.19 -0.45
CA GLY A 8 12.00 7.20 -1.16
C GLY A 8 12.87 5.95 -0.96
N ALA A 9 12.42 4.95 -0.19
CA ALA A 9 13.18 3.73 0.01
C ALA A 9 13.20 2.85 -1.25
N PRO A 10 14.30 2.14 -1.53
CA PRO A 10 14.33 1.14 -2.59
C PRO A 10 13.46 -0.06 -2.21
N PHE A 11 12.70 -0.60 -3.16
CA PHE A 11 11.86 -1.78 -2.95
C PHE A 11 11.82 -2.69 -4.19
N ARG A 12 11.36 -3.92 -4.00
CA ARG A 12 11.16 -4.91 -5.07
C ARG A 12 9.67 -4.98 -5.42
N GLU A 13 9.37 -4.87 -6.71
CA GLU A 13 7.99 -4.95 -7.21
C GLU A 13 7.39 -6.36 -7.11
N THR A 14 8.23 -7.38 -6.97
CA THR A 14 7.81 -8.78 -6.81
C THR A 14 7.42 -9.14 -5.38
N GLU A 15 7.53 -8.21 -4.44
CA GLU A 15 7.12 -8.44 -3.05
C GLU A 15 5.59 -8.39 -2.96
N VAL A 16 5.00 -9.47 -2.44
CA VAL A 16 3.55 -9.63 -2.32
C VAL A 16 3.13 -9.15 -0.92
N PRO A 17 2.03 -8.39 -0.79
CA PRO A 17 1.43 -8.08 0.51
C PRO A 17 1.20 -9.37 1.31
N ALA A 18 1.68 -9.39 2.55
CA ALA A 18 1.63 -10.59 3.40
C ALA A 18 0.74 -10.43 4.64
N ASP A 19 0.14 -9.24 4.82
CA ASP A 19 -0.75 -8.94 5.95
C ASP A 19 -1.97 -8.12 5.47
N PRO A 20 -3.10 -8.16 6.21
CA PRO A 20 -4.32 -7.47 5.81
C PRO A 20 -4.18 -5.96 5.60
N ALA A 21 -3.28 -5.31 6.34
CA ALA A 21 -3.04 -3.89 6.17
C ALA A 21 -2.29 -3.61 4.85
N ALA A 22 -1.31 -4.44 4.49
CA ALA A 22 -0.63 -4.35 3.22
C ALA A 22 -1.57 -4.66 2.04
N GLU A 23 -2.47 -5.64 2.19
CA GLU A 23 -3.50 -5.98 1.19
C GLU A 23 -4.48 -4.83 0.97
N MET A 24 -5.02 -4.25 2.05
CA MET A 24 -5.86 -3.07 1.99
C MET A 24 -5.11 -1.88 1.36
N GLY A 25 -3.84 -1.70 1.73
CA GLY A 25 -2.98 -0.70 1.10
C GLY A 25 -2.86 -0.88 -0.40
N ALA A 26 -2.70 -2.12 -0.87
CA ALA A 26 -2.62 -2.46 -2.29
C ALA A 26 -3.95 -2.20 -3.02
N PHE A 27 -5.09 -2.55 -2.40
CA PHE A 27 -6.42 -2.19 -2.90
C PHE A 27 -6.54 -0.67 -3.11
N LEU A 28 -6.16 0.13 -2.12
CA LEU A 28 -6.24 1.59 -2.22
C LEU A 28 -5.28 2.16 -3.27
N ALA A 29 -4.09 1.57 -3.42
CA ALA A 29 -3.15 1.99 -4.44
C ALA A 29 -3.70 1.79 -5.86
N ARG A 30 -4.51 0.75 -6.08
CA ARG A 30 -5.14 0.47 -7.37
C ARG A 30 -6.40 1.30 -7.59
N GLU A 31 -7.32 1.28 -6.63
CA GLU A 31 -8.69 1.78 -6.80
C GLU A 31 -8.86 3.26 -6.45
N VAL A 32 -8.04 3.80 -5.55
CA VAL A 32 -8.25 5.14 -4.97
C VAL A 32 -7.13 6.11 -5.35
N TYR A 33 -5.87 5.72 -5.15
CA TYR A 33 -4.72 6.60 -5.34
C TYR A 33 -4.05 6.46 -6.70
N HIS A 34 -4.33 5.36 -7.42
CA HIS A 34 -3.75 5.03 -8.73
C HIS A 34 -2.21 5.10 -8.75
N ASP A 35 -1.58 4.68 -7.64
CA ASP A 35 -0.13 4.60 -7.45
C ASP A 35 0.37 3.15 -7.29
N GLU A 36 -0.40 2.17 -7.77
CA GLU A 36 -0.01 0.76 -7.82
C GLU A 36 1.36 0.56 -8.48
N GLY A 37 2.19 -0.30 -7.89
CA GLY A 37 3.55 -0.59 -8.36
C GLY A 37 4.57 0.53 -8.12
N ARG A 38 4.20 1.63 -7.44
CA ARG A 38 5.08 2.77 -7.11
C ARG A 38 5.40 2.89 -5.62
N VAL A 39 4.77 2.08 -4.79
CA VAL A 39 4.80 2.19 -3.32
C VAL A 39 5.31 0.89 -2.72
N CYS A 40 6.20 0.98 -1.71
CA CYS A 40 6.71 -0.20 -1.00
C CYS A 40 5.68 -0.80 -0.05
N LEU A 41 5.87 -2.07 0.32
CA LEU A 41 4.96 -2.80 1.23
C LEU A 41 4.75 -2.08 2.57
N THR A 42 5.77 -1.45 3.14
CA THR A 42 5.62 -0.71 4.41
C THR A 42 4.67 0.48 4.26
N CYS A 43 4.77 1.23 3.17
CA CYS A 43 3.90 2.37 2.91
C CYS A 43 2.47 1.94 2.53
N LEU A 44 2.30 0.77 1.90
CA LEU A 44 1.00 0.14 1.70
C LEU A 44 0.39 -0.27 3.05
N ALA A 45 1.13 -0.96 3.91
CA ALA A 45 0.67 -1.38 5.23
C ALA A 45 0.28 -0.19 6.12
N ASN A 46 1.07 0.89 6.12
CA ASN A 46 0.76 2.09 6.90
C ASN A 46 -0.58 2.72 6.48
N ARG A 47 -0.81 2.93 5.18
CA ARG A 47 -2.06 3.53 4.69
C ARG A 47 -3.24 2.57 4.86
N GLY A 48 -3.04 1.27 4.63
CA GLY A 48 -4.08 0.26 4.81
C GLY A 48 -4.48 0.08 6.27
N ARG A 49 -3.55 0.25 7.22
CA ARG A 49 -3.90 0.27 8.66
C ARG A 49 -4.83 1.43 8.99
N LEU A 50 -4.54 2.63 8.46
CA LEU A 50 -5.41 3.79 8.65
C LEU A 50 -6.78 3.57 7.99
N ALA A 51 -6.81 2.94 6.83
CA ALA A 51 -8.04 2.59 6.13
C ALA A 51 -8.93 1.66 6.97
N LEU A 52 -8.37 0.55 7.44
CA LEU A 52 -9.09 -0.41 8.28
C LEU A 52 -9.58 0.20 9.61
N MET A 53 -8.96 1.28 10.08
CA MET A 53 -9.38 1.95 11.31
C MET A 53 -10.46 3.03 11.07
N TYR A 54 -10.41 3.73 9.93
CA TYR A 54 -11.17 4.97 9.75
C TYR A 54 -12.05 5.02 8.49
N MET A 55 -11.78 4.20 7.47
CA MET A 55 -12.53 4.20 6.22
C MET A 55 -13.57 3.07 6.20
N ARG A 56 -14.61 3.25 7.01
CA ARG A 56 -15.74 2.31 7.18
C ARG A 56 -16.54 2.06 5.90
N ASP A 57 -16.37 2.88 4.88
CA ASP A 57 -16.98 2.67 3.56
C ASP A 57 -16.37 1.46 2.82
N TYR A 58 -15.26 0.92 3.31
CA TYR A 58 -14.54 -0.25 2.77
C TYR A 58 -14.53 -1.46 3.74
N ASP A 59 -15.40 -1.48 4.75
CA ASP A 59 -15.66 -2.67 5.60
C ASP A 59 -16.42 -3.78 4.86
#